data_AF-A0A379FIV7-F1
#
_entry.id   AF-A0A379FIV7-F1
#
_cell.length_a   1.000
_cell.length_b   1.000
_cell.length_c   1.000
_cell.angle_alpha   90.00
_cell.angle_beta   90.00
_cell.angle_gamma   90.00
#
_symmetry.space_group_name_H-M   'P 1'
#
loop_
_entity.id
_entity.type
_entity.pdbx_description
1 polymer ?
#
loop_
_entity_poly.entity_id
_entity_poly.type
_entity_poly.pdbx_seq_one_letter_code
_entity_poly.pdbx_strand_id
1 'polypeptide(L)' 'MLPALDKYAHSIGLAFQVQDDILDVIGSTEETGKRQGSDQEAGKSTYPALLGLAQAQKKAQELYKRSIGCLSVS' A
#
# COMPACT_ATOMS: atom_id res chain seq x y z
N MET A 1 8.62 -24.29 5.16
CA MET A 1 8.02 -22.97 4.86
C MET A 1 7.14 -22.60 6.04
N LEU A 2 7.22 -21.37 6.56
CA LEU A 2 6.48 -20.92 7.75
C LEU A 2 5.20 -20.22 7.31
N PRO A 3 4.02 -20.88 7.34
CA PRO A 3 2.81 -20.35 6.68
C PRO A 3 2.32 -19.01 7.24
N ALA A 4 2.65 -18.71 8.49
CA ALA A 4 2.40 -17.42 9.13
C ALA A 4 3.24 -16.29 8.49
N LEU A 5 4.52 -16.54 8.23
CA LEU A 5 5.42 -15.57 7.60
C LEU A 5 5.03 -15.30 6.14
N ASP A 6 4.58 -16.32 5.39
CA ASP A 6 4.13 -16.11 4.01
C ASP A 6 2.89 -15.20 3.95
N LYS A 7 1.91 -15.44 4.82
CA LYS A 7 0.69 -14.63 4.91
C LYS A 7 0.99 -13.19 5.38
N TYR A 8 1.92 -13.05 6.33
CA TYR A 8 2.45 -11.76 6.74
C TYR A 8 3.09 -11.03 5.57
N ALA A 9 4.07 -11.65 4.90
CA ALA A 9 4.83 -11.07 3.80
C ALA A 9 3.93 -10.62 2.64
N HIS A 10 2.95 -11.44 2.27
CA HIS A 10 1.97 -11.08 1.25
C HIS A 10 1.14 -9.86 1.66
N SER A 11 0.63 -9.83 2.90
CA SER A 11 -0.24 -8.74 3.36
C SER A 11 0.53 -7.43 3.55
N ILE A 12 1.73 -7.48 4.13
CA ILE A 12 2.56 -6.28 4.34
C ILE A 12 3.13 -5.75 3.02
N GLY A 13 3.55 -6.64 2.11
CA GLY A 13 4.04 -6.24 0.79
C GLY A 13 2.95 -5.53 -0.01
N LEU A 14 1.72 -6.04 0.04
CA LEU A 14 0.59 -5.37 -0.61
C LEU A 14 0.23 -4.04 0.06
N ALA A 15 0.25 -3.97 1.39
CA ALA A 15 0.04 -2.72 2.12
C ALA A 15 1.08 -1.65 1.73
N PHE A 16 2.35 -2.07 1.59
CA PHE A 16 3.44 -1.20 1.16
C PHE A 16 3.20 -0.64 -0.23
N GLN A 17 2.81 -1.47 -1.20
CA GLN A 17 2.51 -0.99 -2.55
C GLN A 17 1.33 -0.01 -2.57
N VAL A 18 0.24 -0.31 -1.86
CA VAL A 18 -0.92 0.60 -1.78
C VAL A 18 -0.50 1.95 -1.15
N GLN A 19 0.39 1.92 -0.16
CA GLN A 19 0.91 3.12 0.46
C GLN A 19 1.82 3.94 -0.46
N ASP A 20 2.68 3.30 -1.27
CA ASP A 20 3.50 3.98 -2.29
C ASP A 20 2.60 4.68 -3.34
N ASP A 21 1.58 3.98 -3.83
CA ASP A 21 0.58 4.56 -4.74
C ASP A 21 -0.16 5.76 -4.12
N ILE A 22 -0.47 5.71 -2.81
CA ILE A 22 -1.09 6.83 -2.08
C ILE A 22 -0.11 8.01 -2.00
N LEU A 23 1.16 7.75 -1.68
CA LEU A 23 2.19 8.79 -1.58
C LEU A 23 2.48 9.44 -2.93
N ASP A 24 2.37 8.72 -4.05
CA ASP A 24 2.44 9.34 -5.39
C ASP A 24 1.30 10.36 -5.61
N VAL A 25 0.13 10.16 -4.99
CA VAL A 25 -1.03 11.05 -5.12
C VAL A 25 -0.99 12.21 -4.13
N ILE A 26 -0.61 12.00 -2.86
CA ILE A 26 -0.74 13.03 -1.80
C ILE A 26 0.59 13.54 -1.25
N GLY A 27 1.70 12.84 -1.52
CA GLY A 27 3.00 13.18 -0.99
C GLY A 27 3.59 14.39 -1.71
N SER A 28 4.29 15.24 -0.96
CA SER A 28 5.11 16.30 -1.56
C SER A 28 6.37 15.71 -2.19
N THR A 29 6.98 16.46 -3.12
CA THR A 29 8.24 16.03 -3.75
C THR A 29 9.38 16.03 -2.73
N GLU A 30 9.32 16.93 -1.76
CA GLU A 30 10.27 17.07 -0.66
C GLU A 30 10.23 15.86 0.28
N GLU A 31 9.05 15.29 0.55
CA GLU A 31 8.88 14.13 1.44
C GLU A 31 9.18 12.80 0.73
N THR A 32 8.85 12.69 -0.55
CA THR A 32 8.94 11.42 -1.30
C THR A 32 10.21 11.30 -2.13
N GLY A 33 10.89 12.42 -2.42
CA GLY A 33 12.02 12.48 -3.35
C GLY A 33 11.63 12.19 -4.81
N LYS A 34 10.33 12.06 -5.11
CA LYS A 34 9.75 11.77 -6.43
C LYS A 34 8.77 12.87 -6.82
N ARG A 35 8.58 13.08 -8.12
CA ARG A 35 7.53 13.98 -8.61
C ARG A 35 6.17 13.38 -8.28
N GLN A 36 5.30 14.16 -7.63
CA GLN A 36 3.91 13.79 -7.39
C GLN A 36 3.18 13.49 -8.72
N GLY A 37 2.37 12.44 -8.74
CA GLY A 37 1.55 12.05 -9.89
C GLY A 37 2.34 11.34 -10.99
N SER A 38 3.55 10.86 -10.72
CA SER A 38 4.40 10.20 -11.72
C SER A 38 3.73 8.93 -12.28
N ASP A 39 2.93 8.25 -11.48
CA ASP A 39 2.20 7.06 -11.93
C ASP A 39 1.00 7.40 -12.81
N GLN A 40 0.35 8.54 -12.56
CA GLN A 40 -0.73 9.04 -13.42
C GLN A 40 -0.20 9.48 -14.78
N GLU A 41 0.93 10.20 -14.81
CA GLU A 41 1.61 10.59 -16.05
C GLU A 41 2.03 9.36 -16.88
N ALA A 42 2.42 8.28 -16.22
CA ALA A 42 2.79 7.02 -16.86
C ALA A 42 1.59 6.13 -17.27
N GLY A 43 0.34 6.55 -16.99
CA GLY A 43 -0.85 5.77 -17.28
C GLY A 43 -0.96 4.46 -16.50
N LYS A 44 -0.33 4.37 -15.32
CA LYS A 44 -0.39 3.16 -14.50
C LYS A 44 -1.74 3.04 -13.81
N SER A 45 -2.22 1.81 -13.69
CA SER A 45 -3.39 1.47 -12.88
C SER A 45 -2.97 1.32 -11.42
N THR A 46 -3.21 2.35 -10.60
CA THR A 46 -2.88 2.38 -9.16
C THR A 46 -4.10 2.17 -8.27
N TYR A 47 -3.87 1.86 -6.99
CA TYR A 47 -4.96 1.68 -6.02
C TYR A 47 -5.85 2.92 -5.86
N PRO A 48 -5.33 4.14 -5.68
CA PRO A 48 -6.15 5.35 -5.64
C PRO A 48 -6.91 5.61 -6.94
N ALA A 49 -6.33 5.27 -8.11
CA ALA A 49 -7.02 5.43 -9.39
C ALA A 49 -8.23 4.49 -9.54
N LEU A 50 -8.14 3.26 -9.01
CA LEU A 50 -9.21 2.26 -9.10
C LEU A 50 -10.27 2.41 -8.01
N LEU A 51 -9.86 2.71 -6.77
CA LEU A 51 -10.74 2.66 -5.60
C LEU A 51 -11.16 4.06 -5.11
N GLY A 52 -10.46 5.11 -5.54
CA GLY A 52 -10.45 6.41 -4.89
C GLY A 52 -9.55 6.44 -3.65
N LEU A 53 -9.00 7.62 -3.34
CA LEU A 53 -7.99 7.81 -2.29
C LEU A 53 -8.44 7.28 -0.91
N ALA A 54 -9.64 7.62 -0.46
CA ALA A 54 -10.15 7.21 0.85
C ALA A 54 -10.24 5.68 0.99
N GLN A 55 -10.67 5.00 -0.08
CA GLN A 55 -10.79 3.54 -0.10
C GLN A 55 -9.42 2.87 -0.22
N ALA A 56 -8.47 3.47 -0.95
CA ALA A 56 -7.08 3.01 -0.98
C ALA A 56 -6.43 3.09 0.41
N GLN A 57 -6.63 4.20 1.15
CA GLN A 57 -6.15 4.35 2.53
C GLN A 57 -6.76 3.29 3.47
N LYS A 58 -8.08 3.05 3.35
CA LYS A 58 -8.76 1.99 4.11
C LYS A 58 -8.16 0.61 3.77
N LYS A 59 -7.90 0.34 2.50
CA LYS A 59 -7.31 -0.92 2.03
C LYS A 59 -5.91 -1.13 2.58
N ALA A 60 -5.06 -0.10 2.58
CA ALA A 60 -3.72 -0.16 3.16
C ALA A 60 -3.79 -0.53 4.66
N GLN A 61 -4.68 0.12 5.41
CA GLN A 61 -4.91 -0.17 6.83
C GLN A 61 -5.43 -1.59 7.09
N GLU A 62 -6.36 -2.08 6.27
CA GLU A 62 -6.86 -3.47 6.37
C GLU A 62 -5.74 -4.49 6.13
N LEU A 63 -4.90 -4.26 5.12
CA LEU A 63 -3.77 -5.14 4.79
C LEU A 63 -2.70 -5.12 5.88
N TYR A 64 -2.42 -3.95 6.45
CA TYR A 64 -1.52 -3.81 7.59
C TYR A 64 -2.04 -4.55 8.83
N LYS A 65 -3.32 -4.36 9.20
CA LYS A 65 -3.92 -5.09 10.33
C LYS A 65 -3.89 -6.60 10.10
N ARG A 66 -4.18 -7.05 8.87
CA ARG A 66 -4.10 -8.45 8.49
C ARG A 66 -2.68 -8.99 8.61
N SER A 67 -1.66 -8.23 8.21
CA SER A 67 -0.27 -8.69 8.30
C SER A 67 0.11 -8.96 9.74
N ILE A 68 -0.11 -8.00 10.65
CA ILE A 68 0.17 -8.16 12.09
C ILE A 68 -0.59 -9.33 12.68
N GLY A 69 -1.87 -9.50 12.33
CA GLY A 69 -2.69 -10.63 12.78
C GLY A 69 -2.16 -12.01 12.33
N CYS A 70 -1.36 -12.10 11.26
CA CYS A 70 -0.73 -13.35 10.85
C CYS A 70 0.42 -13.78 11.76
N LEU A 71 1.01 -12.86 12.52
CA LEU A 71 2.12 -13.11 13.44
C LEU A 71 1.65 -13.30 14.89
N SER A 72 0.40 -12.95 15.19
CA SER A 72 -0.19 -13.18 16.51
C SER A 72 -0.42 -14.67 16.72
N VAL A 73 0.39 -15.27 17.59
CA VAL A 73 0.16 -16.63 18.09
C VAL A 73 -0.89 -16.52 19.18
N SER A 74 -2.02 -17.21 19.02
CA SER A 74 -2.97 -17.48 20.12
C SER A 74 -2.52 -18.73 20.88
#